data_AF-A0A953ICX7-F1
#
_entry.id   AF-A0A953ICX7-F1
#
_cell.length_a   1.000
_cell.length_b   1.000
_cell.length_c   1.000
_cell.angle_alpha   90.00
_cell.angle_beta   90.00
_cell.angle_gamma   90.00
#
_symmetry.space_group_name_H-M   'P 1'
#
loop_
_entity.id
_entity.type
_entity.pdbx_description
1 polymer ?
#
loop_
_entity_poly.entity_id
_entity_poly.type
_entity_poly.pdbx_seq_one_letter_code
_entity_poly.pdbx_strand_id
1 'polypeptide(L)'
;LQTSVDNFNAITEKIVKGEGTLGKLVNSDEAHDGLMGALGSLEKGVDALSDTLGRVKQLRLDLGVDGSYLSELEESRTAFRVDILPRGDESPRFYRVELVSDPRGRVYEKTETVTVTRPDGTIDTTITERLTRDERRANYSALFGFPFAERKGTLWAGLIENTGGVQVDYSLLDKKLWFSLEAFDFGRERDLDPHLRFTTQWNVFKNLYVKGGYDDPLVDDFKSPFIGAGVRWSDDDLKYLMSSLPTP
;
A
#
# COMPACT_ATOMS: atom_id res chain seq x y z
N LEU A 1 -1.83 -24.24 19.03
CA LEU A 1 -2.87 -23.47 18.30
C LEU A 1 -3.37 -22.29 19.12
N GLN A 2 -3.72 -22.45 20.39
CA GLN A 2 -4.08 -21.34 21.30
C GLN A 2 -2.96 -20.30 21.46
N THR A 3 -1.71 -20.76 21.57
CA THR A 3 -0.51 -19.92 21.64
C THR A 3 -0.30 -18.99 20.44
N SER A 4 -0.80 -19.35 19.25
CA SER A 4 -0.67 -18.52 18.04
C SER A 4 -1.67 -17.36 18.04
N VAL A 5 -2.85 -17.55 18.63
CA VAL A 5 -3.90 -16.53 18.78
C VAL A 5 -3.53 -15.53 19.86
N ASP A 6 -3.01 -16.00 20.99
CA ASP A 6 -2.55 -15.14 22.09
C ASP A 6 -1.34 -14.28 21.65
N ASN A 7 -0.40 -14.87 20.90
CA ASN A 7 0.71 -14.14 20.30
C ASN A 7 0.25 -13.18 19.21
N PHE A 8 -0.80 -13.51 18.46
CA PHE A 8 -1.40 -12.68 17.42
C PHE A 8 -2.09 -11.42 17.99
N ASN A 9 -2.90 -11.58 19.04
CA ASN A 9 -3.52 -10.46 19.73
C ASN A 9 -2.44 -9.60 20.36
N ALA A 10 -1.44 -10.20 21.01
CA ALA A 10 -0.36 -9.46 21.63
C ALA A 10 0.51 -8.67 20.63
N ILE A 11 0.77 -9.20 19.43
CA ILE A 11 1.58 -8.49 18.40
C ILE A 11 0.76 -7.35 17.77
N THR A 12 -0.49 -7.63 17.40
CA THR A 12 -1.40 -6.61 16.82
C THR A 12 -1.70 -5.51 17.84
N GLU A 13 -1.95 -5.86 19.09
CA GLU A 13 -2.19 -4.93 20.19
C GLU A 13 -0.94 -4.08 20.50
N LYS A 14 0.27 -4.64 20.40
CA LYS A 14 1.51 -3.86 20.55
C LYS A 14 1.73 -2.88 19.40
N ILE A 15 1.43 -3.29 18.17
CA ILE A 15 1.48 -2.39 17.01
C ILE A 15 0.45 -1.27 17.17
N VAL A 16 -0.78 -1.62 17.57
CA VAL A 16 -1.90 -0.70 17.83
C VAL A 16 -1.63 0.27 18.98
N LYS A 17 -0.99 -0.19 20.07
CA LYS A 17 -0.67 0.65 21.24
C LYS A 17 0.61 1.47 21.07
N GLY A 18 1.24 1.44 19.91
CA GLY A 18 2.48 2.16 19.67
C GLY A 18 3.70 1.59 20.41
N GLU A 19 3.63 0.34 20.86
CA GLU A 19 4.70 -0.31 21.61
C GLU A 19 5.80 -0.86 20.67
N GLY A 20 7.06 -0.49 20.94
CA GLY A 20 8.21 -0.86 20.11
C GLY A 20 8.47 0.12 18.95
N THR A 21 9.55 -0.09 18.19
CA THR A 21 9.96 0.82 17.10
C THR A 21 8.97 0.86 15.95
N LEU A 22 8.31 -0.27 15.63
CA LEU A 22 7.25 -0.35 14.62
C LEU A 22 5.94 0.31 15.08
N GLY A 23 5.55 0.12 16.35
CA GLY A 23 4.37 0.78 16.92
C GLY A 23 4.55 2.29 16.98
N LYS A 24 5.74 2.77 17.35
CA LYS A 24 6.05 4.22 17.39
C LYS A 24 6.02 4.90 16.01
N LEU A 25 6.17 4.14 14.92
CA LEU A 25 6.08 4.65 13.53
C LEU A 25 4.63 4.68 13.00
N VAL A 26 3.71 3.94 13.61
CA VAL A 26 2.30 3.81 13.18
C VAL A 26 1.34 4.60 14.11
N ASN A 27 1.85 5.20 15.18
CA ASN A 27 1.07 5.88 16.20
C ASN A 27 0.62 7.30 15.78
N SER A 28 -0.31 7.37 14.83
CA SER A 28 -1.22 8.51 14.71
C SER A 28 -2.64 8.01 14.99
N ASP A 29 -3.39 8.74 15.82
CA ASP A 29 -4.77 8.36 16.22
C ASP A 29 -5.66 8.13 14.98
N GLU A 30 -5.37 8.83 13.87
CA GLU A 30 -6.07 8.69 12.59
C GLU A 30 -5.82 7.35 11.87
N ALA A 31 -4.63 6.75 12.02
CA ALA A 31 -4.30 5.48 11.39
C ALA A 31 -5.01 4.30 12.09
N HIS A 32 -5.19 4.40 13.41
CA HIS A 32 -5.95 3.44 14.20
C HIS A 32 -7.42 3.42 13.80
N ASP A 33 -8.05 4.59 13.78
CA ASP A 33 -9.47 4.73 13.45
C ASP A 33 -9.76 4.35 11.99
N GLY A 34 -8.87 4.75 11.06
CA GLY A 34 -8.95 4.36 9.65
C GLY A 34 -8.84 2.85 9.44
N LEU A 35 -7.94 2.18 10.17
CA LEU A 35 -7.78 0.73 10.10
C LEU A 35 -8.97 -0.01 10.70
N MET A 36 -9.46 0.39 11.88
CA MET A 36 -10.63 -0.24 12.50
C MET A 36 -11.90 -0.03 11.68
N GLY A 37 -12.08 1.16 11.10
CA GLY A 37 -13.16 1.46 10.16
C GLY A 37 -13.09 0.63 8.87
N ALA A 38 -11.89 0.45 8.31
CA ALA A 38 -11.67 -0.39 7.14
C ALA A 38 -11.94 -1.86 7.45
N LEU A 39 -11.46 -2.38 8.59
CA LEU A 39 -11.69 -3.76 9.02
C LEU A 39 -13.19 -4.04 9.25
N GLY A 40 -13.91 -3.16 9.94
CA GLY A 40 -15.36 -3.32 10.18
C GLY A 40 -16.21 -3.15 8.90
N SER A 41 -15.75 -2.36 7.93
CA SER A 41 -16.41 -2.24 6.62
C SER A 41 -16.15 -3.46 5.73
N LEU A 42 -14.94 -4.02 5.83
CA LEU A 42 -14.57 -5.26 5.14
C LEU A 42 -15.37 -6.45 5.70
N GLU A 43 -15.50 -6.59 7.02
CA GLU A 43 -16.33 -7.62 7.67
C GLU A 43 -17.76 -7.62 7.10
N LYS A 44 -18.42 -6.46 7.11
CA LYS A 44 -19.79 -6.30 6.57
C LYS A 44 -19.88 -6.61 5.07
N GLY A 45 -18.86 -6.22 4.31
CA GLY A 45 -18.79 -6.52 2.87
C GLY A 45 -18.61 -8.01 2.60
N VAL A 46 -17.77 -8.68 3.38
CA VAL A 46 -17.49 -10.11 3.28
C VAL A 46 -18.70 -10.94 3.67
N ASP A 47 -19.38 -10.60 4.76
CA ASP A 47 -20.59 -11.29 5.21
C ASP A 47 -21.72 -11.14 4.18
N ALA A 48 -21.95 -9.94 3.65
CA ALA A 48 -22.95 -9.69 2.62
C ALA A 48 -22.65 -10.44 1.30
N LEU A 49 -21.36 -10.54 0.92
CA LEU A 49 -20.93 -11.33 -0.23
C LEU A 49 -21.05 -12.84 0.03
N SER A 50 -20.70 -13.31 1.23
CA SER A 50 -20.75 -14.71 1.63
C SER A 50 -22.19 -15.26 1.60
N ASP A 51 -23.15 -14.52 2.16
CA ASP A 51 -24.57 -14.90 2.18
C ASP A 51 -25.20 -14.97 0.78
N THR A 52 -24.75 -14.10 -0.14
CA THR A 52 -25.27 -14.06 -1.51
C THR A 52 -24.66 -15.15 -2.40
N LEU A 53 -23.46 -15.62 -2.08
CA LEU A 53 -22.63 -16.44 -2.96
C LEU A 53 -22.52 -17.91 -2.53
N GLY A 54 -23.46 -18.43 -1.73
CA GLY A 54 -23.51 -19.84 -1.26
C GLY A 54 -23.46 -20.96 -2.32
N ARG A 55 -23.28 -20.63 -3.61
CA ARG A 55 -23.05 -21.57 -4.73
C ARG A 55 -21.94 -21.16 -5.70
N VAL A 56 -21.23 -20.05 -5.49
CA VAL A 56 -20.13 -19.60 -6.36
C VAL A 56 -18.79 -19.91 -5.66
N LYS A 57 -17.91 -20.62 -6.37
CA LYS A 57 -16.55 -21.04 -5.94
C LYS A 57 -15.87 -20.06 -4.95
N GLN A 58 -15.31 -20.64 -3.87
CA GLN A 58 -14.53 -20.01 -2.79
C GLN A 58 -13.81 -18.71 -3.21
N LEU A 59 -14.33 -17.56 -2.77
CA LEU A 59 -13.63 -16.29 -2.81
C LEU A 59 -12.55 -16.32 -1.72
N ARG A 60 -11.29 -16.03 -2.07
CA ARG A 60 -10.23 -15.83 -1.07
C ARG A 60 -9.89 -14.36 -0.97
N LEU A 61 -9.76 -13.87 0.26
CA LEU A 61 -9.27 -12.53 0.56
C LEU A 61 -7.94 -12.65 1.30
N ASP A 62 -6.94 -11.90 0.83
CA ASP A 62 -5.67 -11.75 1.52
C ASP A 62 -5.52 -10.29 1.96
N LEU A 63 -5.36 -10.06 3.26
CA LEU A 63 -5.14 -8.74 3.86
C LEU A 63 -3.67 -8.57 4.22
N GLY A 64 -3.12 -7.37 4.09
CA GLY A 64 -1.75 -7.10 4.50
C GLY A 64 -1.57 -5.69 5.04
N VAL A 65 -0.71 -5.57 6.05
CA VAL A 65 -0.21 -4.28 6.55
C VAL A 65 1.31 -4.33 6.52
N ASP A 66 1.95 -3.29 6.00
CA ASP A 66 3.39 -3.17 6.04
C ASP A 66 3.87 -1.74 6.28
N GLY A 67 5.11 -1.65 6.77
CA GLY A 67 5.86 -0.41 6.90
C GLY A 67 7.27 -0.60 6.34
N SER A 68 7.78 0.43 5.66
CA SER A 68 9.13 0.49 5.09
C SER A 68 9.77 1.85 5.34
N TYR A 69 11.06 1.85 5.65
CA TYR A 69 11.87 3.05 5.82
C TYR A 69 12.71 3.29 4.56
N LEU A 70 12.60 4.47 3.98
CA LEU A 70 13.34 4.94 2.81
C LEU A 70 14.58 5.69 3.29
N SER A 71 15.75 5.06 3.19
CA SER A 71 16.95 5.52 3.90
C SER A 71 17.54 6.85 3.38
N GLU A 72 17.44 7.14 2.09
CA GLU A 72 17.98 8.39 1.52
C GLU A 72 17.05 9.58 1.76
N LEU A 73 15.76 9.30 1.97
CA LEU A 73 14.74 10.32 2.21
C LEU A 73 14.44 10.51 3.69
N GLU A 74 14.92 9.60 4.53
CA GLU A 74 14.63 9.53 5.97
C GLU A 74 13.12 9.43 6.30
N GLU A 75 12.33 8.91 5.36
CA GLU A 75 10.88 8.84 5.44
C GLU A 75 10.36 7.41 5.67
N SER A 76 9.14 7.29 6.19
CA SER A 76 8.45 6.00 6.35
C SER A 76 7.23 5.90 5.44
N ARG A 77 7.15 4.82 4.66
CA ARG A 77 5.96 4.46 3.88
C ARG A 77 5.22 3.32 4.56
N THR A 78 3.90 3.44 4.71
CA THR A 78 3.03 2.37 5.21
C THR A 78 1.96 2.02 4.18
N ALA A 79 1.57 0.75 4.12
CA ALA A 79 0.54 0.29 3.19
C ALA A 79 -0.41 -0.72 3.85
N PHE A 80 -1.71 -0.52 3.64
CA PHE A 80 -2.76 -1.50 3.88
C PHE A 80 -3.21 -2.05 2.52
N ARG A 81 -3.14 -3.37 2.33
CA ARG A 81 -3.43 -4.07 1.08
C ARG A 81 -4.58 -5.05 1.27
N VAL A 82 -5.47 -5.09 0.29
CA VAL A 82 -6.53 -6.11 0.13
C VAL A 82 -6.39 -6.74 -1.25
N ASP A 83 -6.06 -8.03 -1.29
CA ASP A 83 -6.06 -8.83 -2.50
C ASP A 83 -7.31 -9.72 -2.54
N ILE A 84 -8.04 -9.67 -3.65
CA ILE A 84 -9.27 -10.41 -3.89
C ILE A 84 -9.01 -11.45 -4.98
N LEU A 85 -9.16 -12.73 -4.63
CA LEU A 85 -8.89 -13.86 -5.50
C LEU A 85 -10.17 -14.69 -5.67
N PRO A 86 -10.98 -14.41 -6.71
CA PRO A 86 -12.14 -15.25 -7.03
C PRO A 86 -11.69 -16.68 -7.32
N ARG A 87 -12.19 -17.71 -6.63
CA ARG A 87 -11.72 -19.11 -6.79
C ARG A 87 -10.30 -19.36 -6.23
N GLY A 88 -9.79 -18.50 -5.34
CA GLY A 88 -8.51 -18.66 -4.67
C GLY A 88 -7.31 -18.76 -5.64
N ASP A 89 -6.40 -19.70 -5.38
CA ASP A 89 -5.17 -19.90 -6.17
C ASP A 89 -5.44 -20.25 -7.64
N GLU A 90 -6.63 -20.76 -7.97
CA GLU A 90 -7.04 -21.09 -9.35
C GLU A 90 -7.66 -19.91 -10.11
N SER A 91 -7.70 -18.71 -9.54
CA SER A 91 -8.35 -17.60 -10.21
C SER A 91 -7.73 -17.26 -11.56
N PRO A 92 -8.52 -17.01 -12.62
CA PRO A 92 -7.98 -16.47 -13.86
C PRO A 92 -7.66 -14.97 -13.77
N ARG A 93 -8.03 -14.29 -12.68
CA ARG A 93 -7.83 -12.86 -12.49
C ARG A 93 -7.86 -12.46 -11.02
N PHE A 94 -7.07 -11.47 -10.64
CA PHE A 94 -7.01 -10.96 -9.28
C PHE A 94 -7.37 -9.49 -9.24
N TYR A 95 -7.74 -9.01 -8.07
CA TYR A 95 -7.96 -7.59 -7.83
C TYR A 95 -7.19 -7.18 -6.59
N ARG A 96 -6.65 -5.97 -6.60
CA ARG A 96 -5.87 -5.42 -5.48
C ARG A 96 -6.30 -4.00 -5.21
N VAL A 97 -6.54 -3.71 -3.95
CA VAL A 97 -6.77 -2.36 -3.44
C VAL A 97 -5.73 -2.08 -2.37
N GLU A 98 -5.12 -0.90 -2.42
CA GLU A 98 -4.17 -0.47 -1.40
C GLU A 98 -4.48 0.94 -0.93
N LEU A 99 -4.31 1.18 0.36
CA LEU A 99 -4.19 2.50 0.95
C LEU A 99 -2.74 2.65 1.39
N VAL A 100 -2.11 3.72 0.93
CA VAL A 100 -0.69 3.99 1.12
C VAL A 100 -0.55 5.35 1.78
N SER A 101 0.13 5.38 2.92
CA SER A 101 0.63 6.62 3.49
C SER A 101 2.10 6.73 3.11
N ASP A 102 2.41 7.73 2.28
CA ASP A 102 3.75 8.09 1.89
C ASP A 102 3.93 9.60 2.14
N PRO A 103 4.73 9.99 3.14
CA PRO A 103 4.87 11.39 3.58
C PRO A 103 5.53 12.28 2.52
N ARG A 104 6.11 11.70 1.46
CA ARG A 104 6.69 12.44 0.33
C ARG A 104 5.66 13.26 -0.42
N GLY A 105 4.37 12.92 -0.29
CA GLY A 105 3.31 13.59 -1.03
C GLY A 105 3.56 13.56 -2.53
N ARG A 106 2.99 14.51 -3.26
CA ARG A 106 3.36 14.76 -4.66
C ARG A 106 3.92 16.16 -4.79
N VAL A 107 4.97 16.30 -5.60
CA VAL A 107 5.48 17.62 -5.98
C VAL A 107 4.62 18.14 -7.11
N TYR A 108 4.04 19.32 -6.90
CA TYR A 108 3.23 20.02 -7.88
C TYR A 108 3.74 21.45 -8.10
N GLU A 109 3.66 21.93 -9.34
CA GLU A 109 3.94 23.32 -9.69
C GLU A 109 2.72 24.20 -9.39
N LYS A 110 2.90 25.20 -8.52
CA LYS A 110 1.91 26.25 -8.31
C LYS A 110 2.46 27.57 -8.86
N THR A 111 1.90 28.03 -9.97
CA THR A 111 2.17 29.37 -10.49
C THR A 111 1.45 30.40 -9.63
N GLU A 112 2.18 31.21 -8.87
CA GLU A 112 1.60 32.31 -8.10
C GLU A 112 1.97 33.63 -8.78
N THR A 113 0.99 34.21 -9.46
CA THR A 113 1.14 35.50 -10.14
C THR A 113 1.03 36.61 -9.12
N VAL A 114 2.16 37.20 -8.72
CA VAL A 114 2.17 38.36 -7.84
C VAL A 114 2.11 39.62 -8.70
N THR A 115 0.94 40.24 -8.71
CA THR A 115 0.72 41.54 -9.37
C THR A 115 1.00 42.65 -8.36
N VAL A 116 2.08 43.41 -8.57
CA VAL A 116 2.41 44.58 -7.74
C VAL A 116 2.02 45.84 -8.51
N THR A 117 0.98 46.52 -8.03
CA THR A 117 0.61 47.85 -8.56
C THR A 117 1.39 48.91 -7.81
N ARG A 118 2.27 49.64 -8.52
CA ARG A 118 3.07 50.71 -7.95
C ARG A 118 2.23 52.00 -7.77
N PRO A 119 2.68 52.95 -6.93
CA PRO A 119 1.98 54.22 -6.68
C PRO A 119 1.76 55.11 -7.92
N ASP A 120 2.52 54.86 -9.01
CA ASP A 120 2.41 55.54 -10.30
C ASP A 120 1.39 54.89 -11.26
N GLY A 121 0.68 53.85 -10.80
CA GLY A 121 -0.33 53.13 -11.58
C GLY A 121 0.26 52.08 -12.54
N THR A 122 1.58 51.88 -12.56
CA THR A 122 2.18 50.79 -13.34
C THR A 122 1.96 49.44 -12.65
N ILE A 123 1.65 48.44 -13.47
CA ILE A 123 1.46 47.06 -13.02
C ILE A 123 2.73 46.28 -13.35
N ASP A 124 3.41 45.80 -12.31
CA ASP A 124 4.49 44.85 -12.44
C ASP A 124 3.97 43.45 -12.11
N THR A 125 4.04 42.55 -13.08
CA THR A 125 3.73 41.14 -12.88
C THR A 125 5.02 40.39 -12.61
N THR A 126 5.22 39.90 -11.39
CA THR A 126 6.30 38.95 -11.09
C THR A 126 5.69 37.56 -11.02
N ILE A 127 6.03 36.73 -12.01
CA ILE A 127 5.69 35.31 -12.00
C ILE A 127 6.69 34.65 -11.05
N THR A 128 6.21 34.21 -9.89
CA THR A 128 7.03 33.40 -8.97
C THR A 128 6.55 31.97 -9.07
N GLU A 129 7.34 31.13 -9.72
CA GLU A 129 7.15 29.68 -9.73
C GLU A 129 7.59 29.16 -8.35
N ARG A 130 6.64 28.63 -7.57
CA ARG A 130 6.95 28.03 -6.27
C ARG A 130 6.63 26.54 -6.32
N LEU A 131 7.67 25.72 -6.22
CA LEU A 131 7.53 24.29 -6.02
C LEU A 131 6.83 24.05 -4.68
N THR A 132 5.68 23.39 -4.71
CA THR A 132 4.92 23.05 -3.51
C THR A 132 4.70 21.55 -3.47
N ARG A 133 5.14 20.92 -2.37
CA ARG A 133 4.88 19.52 -2.08
C ARG A 133 3.51 19.41 -1.39
N ASP A 134 2.56 18.67 -1.96
CA ASP A 134 1.30 18.34 -1.31
C ASP A 134 1.49 17.06 -0.49
N GLU A 135 1.91 17.22 0.76
CA GLU A 135 2.18 16.15 1.73
C GLU A 135 0.90 15.54 2.33
N ARG A 136 -0.31 16.04 1.97
CA ARG A 136 -1.55 15.75 2.71
C ARG A 136 -2.48 14.72 2.08
N ARG A 137 -2.12 14.08 0.97
CA ARG A 137 -3.01 13.12 0.30
C ARG A 137 -2.61 11.68 0.59
N ALA A 138 -3.51 10.91 1.19
CA ALA A 138 -3.41 9.46 1.20
C ALA A 138 -3.41 8.95 -0.26
N ASN A 139 -2.48 8.06 -0.56
CA ASN A 139 -2.38 7.41 -1.87
C ASN A 139 -3.23 6.14 -1.87
N TYR A 140 -3.89 5.86 -2.99
CA TYR A 140 -4.61 4.61 -3.18
C TYR A 140 -4.19 3.91 -4.48
N SER A 141 -4.19 2.58 -4.45
CA SER A 141 -3.98 1.74 -5.62
C SER A 141 -5.22 0.90 -5.88
N ALA A 142 -5.52 0.66 -7.16
CA ALA A 142 -6.59 -0.21 -7.61
C ALA A 142 -6.11 -0.93 -8.88
N LEU A 143 -5.81 -2.22 -8.75
CA LEU A 143 -5.15 -2.99 -9.80
C LEU A 143 -5.95 -4.23 -10.19
N PHE A 144 -5.90 -4.54 -11.49
CA PHE A 144 -6.38 -5.79 -12.04
C PHE A 144 -5.19 -6.68 -12.40
N GLY A 145 -5.18 -7.92 -11.89
CA GLY A 145 -4.09 -8.88 -12.02
C GLY A 145 -4.42 -10.05 -12.93
N PHE A 146 -3.45 -10.48 -13.74
CA PHE A 146 -3.51 -11.66 -14.60
C PHE A 146 -2.35 -12.60 -14.27
N PRO A 147 -2.60 -13.85 -13.82
CA PRO A 147 -1.54 -14.80 -13.56
C PRO A 147 -0.85 -15.24 -14.86
N PHE A 148 0.46 -15.47 -14.79
CA PHE A 148 1.28 -16.00 -15.88
C PHE A 148 2.32 -17.00 -15.33
N ALA A 149 3.10 -17.62 -16.23
CA ALA A 149 4.17 -18.57 -15.90
C ALA A 149 3.73 -19.64 -14.88
N GLU A 150 2.68 -20.40 -15.23
CA GLU A 150 2.11 -21.43 -14.33
C GLU A 150 1.71 -20.87 -12.95
N ARG A 151 1.26 -19.61 -12.91
CA ARG A 151 0.87 -18.88 -11.68
C ARG A 151 2.03 -18.56 -10.74
N LYS A 152 3.27 -18.67 -11.21
CA LYS A 152 4.44 -18.16 -10.47
C LYS A 152 4.52 -16.65 -10.51
N GLY A 153 3.92 -15.98 -11.50
CA GLY A 153 3.86 -14.53 -11.56
C GLY A 153 2.46 -13.97 -11.84
N THR A 154 2.31 -12.68 -11.59
CA THR A 154 1.10 -11.90 -11.87
C THR A 154 1.47 -10.58 -12.53
N LEU A 155 0.85 -10.30 -13.67
CA LEU A 155 0.90 -8.98 -14.31
C LEU A 155 -0.29 -8.16 -13.83
N TRP A 156 -0.04 -6.99 -13.29
CA TRP A 156 -1.02 -6.06 -12.78
C TRP A 156 -1.03 -4.79 -13.62
N ALA A 157 -2.21 -4.22 -13.81
CA ALA A 157 -2.39 -2.93 -14.44
C ALA A 157 -3.55 -2.17 -13.77
N GLY A 158 -3.45 -0.85 -13.70
CA GLY A 158 -4.49 -0.01 -13.13
C GLY A 158 -3.91 1.24 -12.49
N LEU A 159 -4.44 1.62 -11.33
CA LEU A 159 -3.92 2.74 -10.55
C LEU A 159 -2.92 2.25 -9.50
N ILE A 160 -1.73 2.84 -9.49
CA ILE A 160 -0.70 2.71 -8.45
C ILE A 160 -0.51 4.10 -7.85
N GLU A 161 -0.76 4.23 -6.54
CA GLU A 161 -0.57 5.47 -5.80
C GLU A 161 -1.16 6.70 -6.53
N ASN A 162 -2.46 6.62 -6.82
CA ASN A 162 -3.25 7.63 -7.50
C ASN A 162 -2.84 7.91 -8.98
N THR A 163 -1.97 7.12 -9.60
CA THR A 163 -1.52 7.29 -11.00
C THR A 163 -1.71 6.03 -11.82
N GLY A 164 -1.73 6.14 -13.15
CA GLY A 164 -1.70 4.96 -14.02
C GLY A 164 -0.37 4.21 -13.89
N GLY A 165 -0.43 2.89 -13.77
CA GLY A 165 0.75 2.05 -13.54
C GLY A 165 0.58 0.59 -13.96
N VAL A 166 1.72 -0.09 -14.05
CA VAL A 166 1.83 -1.53 -14.24
C VAL A 166 2.75 -2.13 -13.18
N GLN A 167 2.47 -3.36 -12.78
CA GLN A 167 3.28 -4.08 -11.81
C GLN A 167 3.45 -5.54 -12.24
N VAL A 168 4.64 -6.09 -12.06
CA VAL A 168 4.94 -7.50 -12.29
C VAL A 168 5.40 -8.11 -10.98
N ASP A 169 4.61 -9.06 -10.47
CA ASP A 169 4.99 -9.88 -9.33
C ASP A 169 5.47 -11.25 -9.82
N TYR A 170 6.54 -11.77 -9.24
CA TYR A 170 7.06 -13.10 -9.53
C TYR A 170 7.55 -13.79 -8.26
N SER A 171 7.16 -15.05 -8.09
CA SER A 171 7.45 -15.86 -6.91
C SER A 171 8.46 -16.97 -7.21
N LEU A 172 9.33 -17.22 -6.24
CA LEU A 172 10.31 -18.29 -6.22
C LEU A 172 10.24 -19.04 -4.89
N LEU A 173 10.97 -20.18 -4.83
CA LEU A 173 11.14 -20.97 -3.61
C LEU A 173 9.79 -21.33 -2.96
N ASP A 174 8.85 -21.83 -3.78
CA ASP A 174 7.49 -22.18 -3.35
C ASP A 174 6.78 -21.02 -2.62
N LYS A 175 6.81 -19.84 -3.24
CA LYS A 175 6.22 -18.59 -2.73
C LYS A 175 6.90 -18.03 -1.46
N LYS A 176 8.10 -18.50 -1.08
CA LYS A 176 8.87 -17.89 0.03
C LYS A 176 9.53 -16.58 -0.36
N LEU A 177 9.88 -16.41 -1.63
CA LEU A 177 10.53 -15.22 -2.14
C LEU A 177 9.68 -14.62 -3.25
N TRP A 178 9.43 -13.32 -3.18
CA TRP A 178 8.69 -12.56 -4.19
C TRP A 178 9.54 -11.40 -4.68
N PHE A 179 9.56 -11.21 -5.99
CA PHE A 179 10.06 -10.02 -6.64
C PHE A 179 8.88 -9.25 -7.21
N SER A 180 8.89 -7.93 -7.04
CA SER A 180 7.93 -7.02 -7.61
C SER A 180 8.65 -5.91 -8.33
N LEU A 181 8.22 -5.62 -9.55
CA LEU A 181 8.65 -4.45 -10.31
C LEU A 181 7.41 -3.63 -10.64
N GLU A 182 7.43 -2.35 -10.28
CA GLU A 182 6.35 -1.40 -10.50
C GLU A 182 6.86 -0.26 -11.36
N ALA A 183 6.04 0.18 -12.31
CA ALA A 183 6.27 1.36 -13.12
C ALA A 183 4.96 2.16 -13.18
N PHE A 184 4.97 3.39 -12.68
CA PHE A 184 3.78 4.22 -12.58
C PHE A 184 4.15 5.71 -12.68
N ASP A 185 3.14 6.58 -12.63
CA ASP A 185 3.32 8.02 -12.77
C ASP A 185 4.10 8.40 -14.05
N PHE A 186 3.64 7.94 -15.21
CA PHE A 186 4.29 8.23 -16.50
C PHE A 186 4.13 9.69 -16.96
N GLY A 187 3.31 10.47 -16.27
CA GLY A 187 3.00 11.87 -16.59
C GLY A 187 3.43 12.81 -15.47
N ARG A 188 4.59 12.55 -14.85
CA ARG A 188 5.12 13.40 -13.78
C ARG A 188 5.35 14.83 -14.28
N GLU A 189 5.07 15.78 -13.40
CA GLU A 189 5.38 17.18 -13.68
C GLU A 189 6.88 17.40 -13.82
N ARG A 190 7.26 18.47 -14.54
CA ARG A 190 8.66 18.81 -14.86
C ARG A 190 9.41 17.78 -15.72
N ASP A 191 8.68 16.98 -16.51
CA ASP A 191 9.24 15.94 -17.37
C ASP A 191 10.16 14.97 -16.61
N LEU A 192 9.85 14.72 -15.33
CA LEU A 192 10.55 13.68 -14.57
C LEU A 192 10.25 12.31 -15.20
N ASP A 193 11.26 11.43 -15.18
CA ASP A 193 11.11 10.04 -15.64
C ASP A 193 9.96 9.33 -14.93
N PRO A 194 9.43 8.18 -15.39
CA PRO A 194 8.38 7.46 -14.65
C PRO A 194 8.86 6.91 -13.29
N HIS A 195 7.96 6.79 -12.32
CA HIS A 195 8.29 6.22 -11.00
C HIS A 195 8.51 4.72 -11.15
N LEU A 196 9.72 4.26 -10.84
CA LEU A 196 10.03 2.83 -10.79
C LEU A 196 10.20 2.37 -9.34
N ARG A 197 9.65 1.20 -8.99
CA ARG A 197 9.93 0.56 -7.70
C ARG A 197 10.26 -0.90 -7.91
N PHE A 198 11.39 -1.33 -7.38
CA PHE A 198 11.75 -2.74 -7.28
C PHE A 198 11.66 -3.19 -5.82
N THR A 199 10.91 -4.27 -5.56
CA THR A 199 10.73 -4.83 -4.22
C THR A 199 11.10 -6.30 -4.20
N THR A 200 11.91 -6.70 -3.24
CA THR A 200 12.10 -8.10 -2.85
C THR A 200 11.41 -8.34 -1.52
N GLN A 201 10.58 -9.37 -1.44
CA GLN A 201 9.88 -9.79 -0.22
C GLN A 201 10.25 -11.22 0.12
N TRP A 202 10.65 -11.44 1.38
CA TRP A 202 10.93 -12.75 1.95
C TRP A 202 9.90 -13.10 3.02
N ASN A 203 9.14 -14.18 2.82
CA ASN A 203 8.18 -14.69 3.79
C ASN A 203 8.91 -15.49 4.87
N VAL A 204 9.17 -14.86 6.01
CA VAL A 204 9.88 -15.45 7.16
C VAL A 204 9.00 -16.49 7.84
N PHE A 205 7.72 -16.17 8.00
CA PHE A 205 6.67 -17.05 8.51
C PHE A 205 5.43 -16.95 7.62
N LYS A 206 4.42 -17.79 7.85
CA LYS A 206 3.16 -17.80 7.07
C LYS A 206 2.54 -16.39 7.00
N ASN A 207 2.59 -15.66 8.11
CA ASN A 207 1.93 -14.36 8.26
C ASN A 207 2.90 -13.19 8.35
N LEU A 208 4.22 -13.41 8.42
CA LEU A 208 5.21 -12.35 8.61
C LEU A 208 6.23 -12.38 7.46
N TYR A 209 6.50 -11.21 6.91
CA TYR A 209 7.52 -11.04 5.89
C TYR A 209 8.38 -9.83 6.16
N VAL A 210 9.59 -9.87 5.60
CA VAL A 210 10.46 -8.71 5.46
C VAL A 210 10.54 -8.36 3.99
N LYS A 211 10.73 -7.08 3.69
CA LYS A 211 10.92 -6.60 2.32
C LYS A 211 12.03 -5.57 2.26
N GLY A 212 12.62 -5.46 1.09
CA GLY A 212 13.60 -4.42 0.79
C GLY A 212 13.74 -4.25 -0.71
N GLY A 213 14.26 -3.10 -1.12
CA GLY A 213 14.25 -2.75 -2.52
C GLY A 213 14.77 -1.36 -2.78
N TYR A 214 14.40 -0.83 -3.94
CA TYR A 214 14.79 0.49 -4.39
C TYR A 214 13.55 1.19 -4.94
N ASP A 215 13.28 2.39 -4.44
CA ASP A 215 12.19 3.25 -4.85
C ASP A 215 12.73 4.45 -5.64
N ASP A 216 12.05 4.78 -6.73
CA ASP A 216 12.32 5.87 -7.65
C ASP A 216 13.78 6.08 -8.10
N PRO A 217 14.47 5.03 -8.59
CA PRO A 217 15.89 5.12 -8.95
C PRO A 217 16.21 6.07 -10.11
N LEU A 218 15.19 6.54 -10.86
CA LEU A 218 15.38 7.38 -12.04
C LEU A 218 15.47 8.87 -11.70
N VAL A 219 15.05 9.29 -10.49
CA VAL A 219 15.05 10.70 -10.09
C VAL A 219 15.93 10.88 -8.86
N ASP A 220 17.02 11.63 -9.01
CA ASP A 220 18.05 11.77 -7.96
C ASP A 220 17.52 12.29 -6.63
N ASP A 221 16.48 13.12 -6.64
CA ASP A 221 15.85 13.68 -5.43
C ASP A 221 14.92 12.71 -4.70
N PHE A 222 14.53 11.61 -5.35
CA PHE A 222 13.55 10.64 -4.82
C PHE A 222 14.09 9.22 -4.71
N LYS A 223 15.25 8.94 -5.32
CA LYS A 223 15.88 7.64 -5.29
C LYS A 223 16.17 7.24 -3.85
N SER A 224 15.68 6.09 -3.42
CA SER A 224 15.98 5.57 -2.10
C SER A 224 15.94 4.06 -2.05
N PRO A 225 16.98 3.40 -1.50
CA PRO A 225 16.81 2.05 -1.00
C PRO A 225 15.83 2.08 0.17
N PHE A 226 15.09 0.99 0.34
CA PHE A 226 14.20 0.84 1.48
C PHE A 226 14.29 -0.55 2.09
N ILE A 227 13.96 -0.62 3.38
CA ILE A 227 13.79 -1.87 4.11
C ILE A 227 12.53 -1.79 4.97
N GLY A 228 11.81 -2.89 5.08
CA GLY A 228 10.55 -2.94 5.78
C GLY A 228 10.14 -4.34 6.19
N ALA A 229 9.01 -4.40 6.86
CA ALA A 229 8.38 -5.63 7.28
C ALA A 229 6.86 -5.47 7.25
N GLY A 230 6.17 -6.59 7.17
CA GLY A 230 4.71 -6.59 7.14
C GLY A 230 4.12 -7.90 7.59
N VAL A 231 2.83 -7.83 7.89
CA VAL A 231 2.00 -8.96 8.26
C VAL A 231 0.98 -9.20 7.16
N ARG A 232 0.69 -10.47 6.86
CA ARG A 232 -0.35 -10.88 5.90
C ARG A 232 -1.27 -11.93 6.51
N TRP A 233 -2.55 -11.82 6.19
CA TRP A 233 -3.60 -12.74 6.61
C TRP A 233 -4.34 -13.24 5.38
N SER A 234 -4.79 -14.49 5.42
CA SER A 234 -5.59 -15.12 4.36
C SER A 234 -6.95 -15.57 4.91
N ASP A 235 -7.94 -15.82 4.05
CA ASP A 235 -9.30 -16.27 4.43
C ASP A 235 -9.34 -17.41 5.46
N ASP A 236 -8.39 -18.36 5.39
CA ASP A 236 -8.28 -19.46 6.36
C ASP A 236 -7.97 -18.98 7.78
N ASP A 237 -7.34 -17.80 7.92
CA ASP A 237 -7.05 -17.16 9.20
C ASP A 237 -8.18 -16.18 9.60
N LEU A 238 -8.88 -15.56 8.64
CA LEU A 238 -9.94 -14.58 8.87
C LEU A 238 -11.20 -15.18 9.51
N LYS A 239 -11.59 -16.40 9.11
CA LYS A 239 -12.76 -17.10 9.68
C LYS A 239 -12.68 -17.28 11.20
N TYR A 240 -11.47 -17.42 11.73
CA TYR A 240 -11.23 -17.56 13.17
C TYR A 240 -11.26 -16.22 13.92
N LEU A 241 -10.91 -15.12 13.24
CA LEU A 241 -11.00 -13.77 13.81
C LEU A 241 -12.46 -13.39 14.04
N MET A 242 -13.31 -13.60 13.04
CA MET A 242 -14.75 -13.28 13.13
C MET A 242 -15.47 -14.14 14.17
N SER A 243 -15.02 -15.39 14.39
CA SER A 243 -15.62 -16.27 15.42
C SER A 243 -15.13 -16.00 16.85
N SER A 244 -14.07 -15.19 17.02
CA SER A 244 -13.45 -14.91 18.33
C SER A 244 -13.91 -13.59 18.95
N LEU A 245 -14.64 -12.78 18.19
CA LEU A 245 -15.25 -11.55 18.69
C LEU A 245 -16.49 -11.91 19.52
N PRO A 246 -16.67 -11.31 20.71
CA PRO A 246 -17.90 -11.48 21.48
C PRO A 246 -19.09 -11.02 20.63
N THR A 247 -20.03 -11.92 20.38
CA THR A 247 -21.33 -11.54 19.83
C THR A 247 -22.01 -10.57 20.78
N PRO A 248 -22.63 -9.48 20.27
CA PRO A 248 -23.30 -8.48 21.09
C PRO A 248 -24.48 -9.06 21.88
#